data_AF-A0A9D5V143-F1
#
_entry.id   AF-A0A9D5V143-F1
#
_cell.length_a   1.000
_cell.length_b   1.000
_cell.length_c   1.000
_cell.angle_alpha   90.00
_cell.angle_beta   90.00
_cell.angle_gamma   90.00
#
_symmetry.space_group_name_H-M   'P 1'
#
loop_
_entity.id
_entity.type
_entity.pdbx_description
1 polymer ?
#
loop_
_entity_poly.entity_id
_entity_poly.type
_entity_poly.pdbx_seq_one_letter_code
_entity_poly.pdbx_strand_id
1 'polypeptide(L)'
;MASIAKLVAMESILEQMTGELVLDVQSGRMGVSEELMQSLEALVDATRKIQIVRENMEASAGVTAGQEESEAEEPLYRFRLAS
;
A
#
# COMPACT_ATOMS: atom_id res chain seq x y z
N MET A 1 4.47 -11.05 -8.79
CA MET A 1 4.29 -10.08 -7.68
C MET A 1 3.32 -9.00 -8.13
N ALA A 2 2.44 -8.52 -7.23
CA ALA A 2 1.68 -7.29 -7.49
C ALA A 2 2.64 -6.09 -7.46
N SER A 3 2.42 -5.08 -8.30
CA SER A 3 3.18 -3.82 -8.28
C SER A 3 2.49 -2.78 -7.39
N ILE A 4 3.24 -1.81 -6.87
CA ILE A 4 2.68 -0.69 -6.08
C ILE A 4 1.55 0.02 -6.85
N ALA A 5 1.78 0.30 -8.14
CA ALA A 5 0.76 0.91 -9.00
C ALA A 5 -0.55 0.11 -9.09
N LYS A 6 -0.45 -1.24 -9.08
CA LYS A 6 -1.63 -2.11 -9.07
C LYS A 6 -2.35 -2.05 -7.72
N LEU A 7 -1.63 -1.97 -6.60
CA LEU A 7 -2.23 -1.85 -5.27
C LEU A 7 -2.95 -0.51 -5.11
N VAL A 8 -2.35 0.59 -5.56
CA VAL A 8 -2.98 1.92 -5.58
C VAL A 8 -4.27 1.93 -6.41
N ALA A 9 -4.24 1.30 -7.59
CA ALA A 9 -5.44 1.18 -8.43
C ALA A 9 -6.54 0.35 -7.73
N MET A 10 -6.16 -0.73 -7.04
CA MET A 10 -7.12 -1.57 -6.30
C MET A 10 -7.74 -0.82 -5.11
N GLU A 11 -6.96 -0.06 -4.36
CA GLU A 11 -7.48 0.79 -3.27
C GLU A 11 -8.50 1.80 -3.78
N SER A 12 -8.17 2.53 -4.85
CA SER A 12 -9.07 3.53 -5.42
C SER A 12 -10.40 2.93 -5.87
N ILE A 13 -10.37 1.74 -6.49
CA ILE A 13 -11.59 1.02 -6.88
C ILE A 13 -12.42 0.63 -5.65
N LEU A 14 -11.78 0.08 -4.62
CA LEU A 14 -12.47 -0.38 -3.41
C LEU A 14 -13.06 0.78 -2.61
N GLU A 15 -12.35 1.90 -2.50
CA GLU A 15 -12.83 3.13 -1.86
C GLU A 15 -14.05 3.68 -2.60
N GLN A 16 -13.99 3.74 -3.93
CA GLN A 16 -15.12 4.21 -4.74
C GLN A 16 -16.35 3.31 -4.58
N MET A 17 -16.17 1.98 -4.70
CA MET A 17 -17.25 1.02 -4.51
C MET A 17 -17.87 1.11 -3.11
N THR A 18 -17.04 1.23 -2.08
CA THR A 18 -17.51 1.37 -0.68
C THR A 18 -18.31 2.66 -0.51
N GLY A 19 -17.83 3.77 -1.08
CA GLY A 19 -18.53 5.06 -1.04
C GLY A 19 -19.90 5.02 -1.71
N GLU A 20 -20.00 4.44 -2.90
CA GLU A 20 -21.27 4.26 -3.62
C GLU A 20 -22.25 3.38 -2.83
N LEU A 21 -21.77 2.28 -2.27
CA LEU A 21 -22.56 1.38 -1.41
C LEU A 21 -23.13 2.07 -0.18
N VAL A 22 -22.32 2.88 0.51
CA VAL A 22 -22.76 3.65 1.67
C VAL A 22 -23.86 4.66 1.28
N LEU A 23 -23.71 5.33 0.13
CA LEU A 23 -24.74 6.24 -0.39
C LEU A 23 -26.04 5.52 -0.75
N ASP A 24 -25.95 4.31 -1.31
CA ASP A 24 -27.11 3.48 -1.63
C ASP A 24 -27.86 2.98 -0.39
N VAL A 25 -27.14 2.64 0.67
CA VAL A 25 -27.72 2.33 1.98
C VAL A 25 -28.39 3.56 2.59
N GLN A 26 -27.72 4.71 2.61
CA GLN A 26 -28.25 5.94 3.22
C GLN A 26 -29.47 6.50 2.48
N SER A 27 -29.52 6.33 1.16
CA SER A 27 -30.65 6.77 0.34
C SER A 27 -31.86 5.82 0.42
N GLY A 28 -31.74 4.69 1.14
CA GLY A 28 -32.78 3.67 1.22
C GLY A 28 -33.01 2.91 -0.09
N ARG A 29 -32.13 3.10 -1.09
CA ARG A 29 -32.14 2.31 -2.34
C ARG A 29 -31.75 0.86 -2.08
N MET A 30 -30.97 0.62 -1.03
CA MET A 30 -30.58 -0.71 -0.59
C MET A 30 -31.04 -0.98 0.84
N GLY A 31 -31.73 -2.10 1.04
CA GLY A 31 -32.09 -2.56 2.37
C GLY A 31 -30.86 -3.01 3.14
N VAL A 32 -30.77 -2.65 4.42
CA VAL A 32 -29.69 -3.13 5.30
C VAL A 32 -30.01 -4.56 5.71
N SER A 33 -29.35 -5.53 5.08
CA SER A 33 -29.36 -6.94 5.50
C SER A 33 -28.09 -7.29 6.27
N GLU A 34 -28.12 -8.38 7.03
CA GLU A 34 -26.96 -8.87 7.77
C GLU A 34 -25.84 -9.32 6.81
N GLU A 35 -26.19 -9.97 5.70
CA GLU A 35 -25.26 -10.40 4.67
C GLU A 35 -24.58 -9.22 3.97
N LEU A 36 -25.31 -8.12 3.77
CA LEU A 36 -24.76 -6.89 3.26
C LEU A 36 -23.72 -6.30 4.22
N MET A 37 -24.06 -6.21 5.51
CA MET A 37 -23.15 -5.68 6.52
C MET A 37 -21.86 -6.51 6.61
N GLN A 38 -21.96 -7.84 6.56
CA GLN A 38 -20.80 -8.74 6.52
C GLN A 38 -19.95 -8.52 5.26
N SER A 39 -20.59 -8.31 4.11
CA SER A 39 -19.90 -8.05 2.85
C SER A 39 -19.16 -6.71 2.87
N LEU A 40 -19.77 -5.67 3.46
CA LEU A 40 -19.15 -4.35 3.65
C LEU A 40 -17.97 -4.43 4.61
N GLU A 41 -18.10 -5.17 5.72
CA GLU A 41 -17.01 -5.39 6.65
C GLU A 41 -15.83 -6.09 5.95
N ALA A 42 -16.09 -7.17 5.21
CA ALA A 42 -15.07 -7.87 4.44
C ALA A 42 -14.39 -6.96 3.39
N LEU A 43 -15.12 -6.05 2.77
CA LEU A 43 -14.61 -5.08 1.80
C LEU A 43 -13.67 -4.05 2.45
N VAL A 44 -14.06 -3.51 3.60
CA VAL A 44 -13.22 -2.60 4.41
C VAL A 44 -11.95 -3.32 4.85
N ASP A 45 -12.08 -4.57 5.29
CA ASP A 45 -10.97 -5.39 5.75
C ASP A 45 -9.97 -5.70 4.61
N ALA A 46 -10.47 -5.98 3.41
CA ALA A 46 -9.65 -6.19 2.22
C ALA A 46 -8.90 -4.91 1.82
N THR A 47 -9.58 -3.75 1.86
CA THR A 47 -8.99 -2.45 1.56
C THR A 47 -7.84 -2.15 2.53
N ARG A 48 -8.05 -2.37 3.84
CA ARG A 48 -7.02 -2.21 4.87
C ARG A 48 -5.80 -3.11 4.62
N LYS A 49 -6.02 -4.37 4.23
CA LYS A 49 -4.93 -5.32 3.93
C LYS A 49 -4.11 -4.90 2.72
N ILE A 50 -4.74 -4.38 1.67
CA ILE A 50 -4.04 -3.87 0.48
C ILE A 50 -3.17 -2.66 0.85
N GLN A 51 -3.70 -1.74 1.67
CA GLN A 51 -2.96 -0.59 2.17
C GLN A 51 -1.70 -1.00 2.95
N ILE A 52 -1.81 -1.97 3.86
CA ILE A 52 -0.67 -2.49 4.60
C ILE A 52 0.38 -3.10 3.65
N VAL A 53 -0.06 -3.85 2.63
CA VAL A 53 0.86 -4.44 1.64
C VAL A 53 1.56 -3.35 0.83
N ARG A 54 0.84 -2.29 0.43
CA ARG A 54 1.41 -1.13 -0.27
C ARG A 54 2.47 -0.43 0.59
N GLU A 55 2.12 -0.08 1.83
CA GLU A 55 3.01 0.59 2.80
C GLU A 55 4.29 -0.25 3.04
N ASN A 56 4.16 -1.57 3.18
CA ASN A 56 5.30 -2.47 3.33
C ASN A 56 6.20 -2.53 2.09
N MET A 57 5.60 -2.49 0.89
CA MET A 57 6.34 -2.46 -0.37
C MET A 57 7.09 -1.14 -0.55
N GLU A 58 6.46 -0.01 -0.22
CA GLU A 58 7.06 1.33 -0.25
C GLU A 58 8.21 1.44 0.75
N ALA A 59 8.02 0.95 1.98
CA ALA A 59 9.08 0.92 2.99
C ALA A 59 10.27 0.06 2.56
N SER A 60 10.01 -1.11 1.96
CA SER A 60 11.08 -2.00 1.47
C SER A 60 11.86 -1.38 0.29
N ALA A 61 11.18 -0.66 -0.59
CA ALA A 61 11.81 0.10 -1.68
C ALA A 61 12.66 1.28 -1.16
N GLY A 62 12.17 1.98 -0.12
CA GLY A 62 12.92 3.06 0.52
C GLY A 62 14.17 2.57 1.26
N VAL A 63 14.10 1.39 1.90
CA VAL A 63 15.26 0.75 2.54
C VAL A 63 16.32 0.33 1.52
N THR A 64 15.92 -0.21 0.36
CA THR A 64 16.86 -0.59 -0.70
C THR A 64 17.57 0.63 -1.30
N ALA A 65 16.84 1.73 -1.56
CA ALA A 65 17.45 2.97 -2.02
C ALA A 65 18.44 3.58 -1.01
N GLY A 66 18.13 3.52 0.29
CA GLY A 66 19.03 4.02 1.34
C GLY A 66 20.28 3.15 1.58
N GLN A 67 20.26 1.87 1.20
CA GLN A 67 21.44 1.01 1.26
C GLN A 67 22.41 1.26 0.09
N GLU A 68 21.91 1.59 -1.10
CA GLU A 68 22.76 1.93 -2.26
C GLU A 68 23.53 3.25 -2.07
N GLU A 69 22.99 4.20 -1.29
CA GLU A 69 23.70 5.44 -0.95
C GLU A 69 24.78 5.24 0.14
N SER A 70 24.66 4.21 0.98
CA SER A 70 25.58 3.94 2.10
C SER A 70 26.83 3.16 1.68
N GLU A 71 26.77 2.38 0.59
CA GLU A 71 27.95 1.67 0.05
C GLU A 71 28.88 2.56 -0.81
N ALA A 72 28.50 3.82 -1.06
CA ALA A 72 29.31 4.77 -1.85
C ALA A 72 30.34 5.55 -1.02
N GLU A 73 30.41 5.36 0.31
CA GLU A 73 31.40 6.02 1.18
C GLU A 73 32.44 5.02 1.75
N GLU A 74 33.19 4.34 0.88
CA GLU A 74 34.54 3.88 1.28
C GLU A 74 35.52 5.07 1.17
N PRO A 75 36.12 5.55 2.28
CA PRO A 75 37.15 6.57 2.16
C PRO A 75 38.41 5.92 1.56
N LEU A 76 38.69 6.25 0.29
CA LEU A 76 39.92 5.94 -0.45
C LEU A 76 41.16 6.62 0.16
N TYR A 77 41.51 6.33 1.41
CA TYR A 77 42.83 6.65 1.95
C TYR A 77 43.78 5.47 1.78
N ARG A 78 44.05 5.12 0.52
CA ARG A 78 45.28 4.39 0.16
C ARG A 78 46.35 5.36 -0.30
N PHE A 79 46.89 6.14 0.65
CA PHE A 79 48.21 6.73 0.43
C PHE A 79 49.26 5.64 0.63
N ARG A 80 49.67 5.06 -0.50
CA ARG A 80 50.90 4.28 -0.62
C ARG A 80 52.07 5.26 -0.49
N LEU A 81 52.65 5.39 0.70
CA LEU A 81 53.99 5.96 0.84
C LEU A 81 54.99 4.85 0.55
N ALA A 82 55.45 4.82 -0.70
CA ALA A 82 56.71 4.22 -1.08
C ALA A 82 57.83 5.26 -0.85
N SER A 83 59.02 4.72 -0.57
CA SER A 83 60.32 5.38 -0.30
C SER A 83 60.63 5.58 1.18
#